data_AF-A0AAE3EMQ9-F1
#
_entry.id   AF-A0AAE3EMQ9-F1
#
_cell.length_a   1.000
_cell.length_b   1.000
_cell.length_c   1.000
_cell.angle_alpha   90.00
_cell.angle_beta   90.00
_cell.angle_gamma   90.00
#
_symmetry.space_group_name_H-M   'P 1'
#
loop_
_entity.id
_entity.type
_entity.pdbx_description
1 polymer ?
#
loop_
_entity_poly.entity_id
_entity_poly.type
_entity_poly.pdbx_seq_one_letter_code
_entity_poly.pdbx_strand_id
1 'polypeptide(L)' 'MRSNNTFTIIFFSKKSRSNSNLLNVYCRITVEGKRSEISLKRSIPVNNWDVLDSEAGY' A
#
# COMPACT_ATOMS: atom_id res chain seq x y z
N MET A 1 14.79 7.58 -30.53
CA MET A 1 15.30 7.68 -29.14
C MET A 1 14.45 6.78 -28.27
N ARG A 2 15.04 5.86 -27.49
CA ARG A 2 14.30 4.97 -26.57
C ARG A 2 14.41 5.56 -25.17
N SER A 3 13.33 6.13 -24.63
CA SER A 3 13.30 6.65 -23.27
C SER A 3 13.10 5.50 -22.29
N ASN A 4 13.98 5.37 -21.30
CA ASN A 4 13.92 4.32 -20.29
C ASN A 4 13.23 4.86 -19.03
N ASN A 5 11.91 4.99 -19.10
CA ASN A 5 11.12 5.58 -18.03
C ASN A 5 10.84 4.52 -16.97
N THR A 6 11.21 4.80 -15.72
CA THR A 6 10.93 3.89 -14.59
C THR A 6 9.56 4.19 -14.00
N PHE A 7 8.76 3.14 -13.82
CA PHE A 7 7.43 3.22 -13.21
C PHE A 7 7.33 2.22 -12.05
N THR A 8 6.78 2.64 -10.92
CA THR A 8 6.58 1.78 -9.75
C THR A 8 5.29 2.14 -9.04
N ILE A 9 4.52 1.13 -8.65
CA ILE A 9 3.35 1.26 -7.77
C ILE A 9 3.58 0.42 -6.53
N ILE A 10 3.33 1.00 -5.36
CA ILE A 10 3.38 0.29 -4.06
C ILE A 10 2.09 0.58 -3.29
N PHE A 11 1.47 -0.47 -2.78
CA PHE A 11 0.38 -0.37 -1.81
C PHE A 11 0.95 -0.46 -0.39
N PHE A 12 0.49 0.42 0.49
CA PHE A 12 0.95 0.46 1.86
C PHE A 12 -0.13 0.98 2.81
N SER A 13 -0.10 0.51 4.05
CA SER A 13 -1.04 0.91 5.08
C SER A 13 -0.49 2.06 5.96
N LYS A 14 -1.34 3.03 6.30
CA LYS A 14 -1.09 4.01 7.37
C LYS A 14 -2.10 3.80 8.49
N LYS A 15 -1.67 3.90 9.76
CA LYS A 15 -2.58 3.83 10.92
C LYS A 15 -3.65 4.92 10.81
N SER A 16 -4.92 4.57 11.06
CA SER A 16 -5.97 5.57 11.13
C SER A 16 -5.83 6.43 12.40
N ARG A 17 -6.09 7.73 12.29
CA ARG A 17 -6.09 8.65 13.44
C ARG A 17 -7.33 8.46 14.32
N SER A 18 -8.44 8.01 13.75
CA SER A 18 -9.72 7.87 14.45
C SER A 18 -9.93 6.49 15.08
N ASN A 19 -9.26 5.46 14.57
CA ASN A 19 -9.44 4.08 15.05
C ASN A 19 -8.12 3.31 14.94
N SER A 20 -7.54 2.93 16.09
CA SER A 20 -6.26 2.20 16.16
C SER A 20 -6.34 0.79 15.57
N ASN A 21 -7.53 0.22 15.44
CA ASN A 21 -7.75 -1.13 14.90
C ASN A 21 -7.91 -1.13 13.38
N LEU A 22 -7.90 0.06 12.75
CA LEU A 22 -8.04 0.22 11.30
C LEU A 22 -6.79 0.82 10.68
N LEU A 23 -6.45 0.30 9.51
CA LEU A 23 -5.40 0.77 8.63
C LEU A 23 -6.03 1.39 7.38
N ASN A 24 -5.62 2.61 7.06
CA ASN A 24 -5.97 3.27 5.81
C ASN A 24 -5.00 2.84 4.71
N VAL A 25 -5.53 2.43 3.57
CA VAL A 25 -4.73 1.96 2.44
C VAL A 25 -4.38 3.15 1.54
N TYR A 26 -3.09 3.25 1.22
CA TYR A 26 -2.53 4.24 0.32
C TYR A 26 -1.83 3.56 -0.85
N CYS A 27 -1.77 4.28 -1.96
CA CYS A 27 -0.97 3.93 -3.11
C CYS A 27 0.13 4.99 -3.30
N ARG A 28 1.36 4.55 -3.51
CA ARG A 28 2.47 5.40 -3.94
C ARG A 28 2.80 5.07 -5.38
N ILE A 29 2.71 6.08 -6.24
CA ILE A 29 3.12 5.99 -7.63
C ILE A 29 4.45 6.73 -7.77
N THR A 30 5.43 6.08 -8.37
CA THR A 30 6.73 6.68 -8.69
C THR A 30 6.94 6.63 -10.20
N VAL A 31 7.17 7.78 -10.82
CA VAL A 31 7.52 7.93 -12.24
C VAL A 31 8.83 8.69 -12.31
N GLU A 32 9.86 8.08 -12.90
CA GLU A 32 11.18 8.72 -13.07
C GLU A 32 11.71 9.37 -11.77
N GLY A 33 11.55 8.69 -10.64
CA GLY A 33 11.97 9.17 -9.32
C GLY A 33 11.04 10.18 -8.64
N LYS A 34 10.05 10.74 -9.35
CA LYS A 34 9.01 11.61 -8.79
C LYS A 34 7.90 10.78 -8.17
N ARG A 35 7.51 11.13 -6.95
CA ARG A 35 6.56 10.35 -6.13
C ARG A 35 5.27 11.11 -5.91
N SER A 36 4.15 10.41 -6.01
CA SER A 36 2.84 10.88 -5.58
C SER A 36 2.18 9.82 -4.71
N GLU A 37 1.59 10.24 -3.59
CA GLU A 37 0.83 9.37 -2.70
C GLU A 37 -0.66 9.69 -2.79
N ILE A 38 -1.48 8.66 -2.90
CA ILE A 38 -2.92 8.78 -3.08
C ILE A 38 -3.59 7.91 -2.02
N SER A 39 -4.55 8.49 -1.29
CA SER A 39 -5.44 7.72 -0.41
C SER A 39 -6.44 6.95 -1.25
N LEU A 40 -6.57 5.65 -0.99
CA LEU A 40 -7.58 4.82 -1.66
C LEU A 40 -8.97 4.94 -1.02
N LYS A 41 -9.11 5.78 0.02
CA LYS A 41 -10.33 5.92 0.84
C LYS A 41 -10.86 4.57 1.34
N ARG A 42 -9.96 3.61 1.53
CA ARG A 42 -10.24 2.27 2.03
C ARG A 42 -9.57 2.09 3.38
N SER A 43 -10.32 1.58 4.33
CA SER A 43 -9.80 1.16 5.63
C SER A 43 -10.03 -0.34 5.80
N ILE A 44 -9.06 -1.03 6.41
CA ILE A 44 -9.15 -2.46 6.71
C ILE A 44 -8.74 -2.72 8.17
N PRO A 45 -9.21 -3.79 8.81
CA PRO A 45 -8.69 -4.21 10.10
C PRO A 45 -7.19 -4.51 10.03
N VAL A 46 -6.46 -4.17 11.09
CA VAL A 46 -5.00 -4.43 11.17
C VAL A 46 -4.67 -5.89 10.87
N ASN A 47 -5.47 -6.82 11.39
CA ASN A 47 -5.27 -8.26 11.25
C ASN A 47 -5.48 -8.79 9.81
N ASN A 48 -6.00 -7.96 8.91
CA ASN A 48 -6.32 -8.34 7.53
C ASN A 48 -5.34 -7.77 6.51
N TRP A 49 -4.32 -6.99 6.92
CA TRP A 49 -3.36 -6.38 5.99
C TRP A 49 -2.25 -7.34 5.58
N ASP A 50 -1.69 -8.06 6.53
CA ASP A 50 -0.60 -9.01 6.34
C ASP A 50 -0.95 -10.26 7.14
N VAL A 51 -1.85 -11.05 6.56
CA VAL A 51 -2.20 -12.35 7.10
C VAL A 51 -0.94 -13.19 6.90
N LEU A 52 -0.17 -13.39 7.97
CA LEU A 52 0.89 -14.40 7.97
C LEU A 52 0.22 -15.70 7.55
N ASP A 53 0.60 -16.21 6.38
CA ASP A 53 0.11 -17.45 5.83
C ASP A 53 0.66 -18.62 6.66
N SER A 54 0.22 -18.74 7.91
CA SER A 54 0.58 -19.84 8.81
C SER A 54 -0.28 -21.08 8.56
N GLU A 55 -1.14 -21.08 7.54
CA GLU A 55 -2.04 -22.20 7.19
C GLU A 55 -2.02 -22.56 5.70
N ALA A 56 -1.01 -22.17 4.92
CA ALA A 56 -0.64 -22.95 3.73
C ALA A 56 0.10 -24.20 4.19
N GLY A 57 -0.65 -25.19 4.67
CA GLY A 57 -0.16 -26.54 4.94
C GLY A 57 0.45 -27.14 3.67
N TYR A 58 1.78 -27.17 3.62
CA TYR A 58 2.59 -28.07 2.83
C TYR A 58 3.37 -28.99 3.77
#